data_AF-A0A7V8VNX9-F1
#
_entry.id   AF-A0A7V8VNX9-F1
#
_cell.length_a   1.000
_cell.length_b   1.000
_cell.length_c   1.000
_cell.angle_alpha   90.00
_cell.angle_beta   90.00
_cell.angle_gamma   90.00
#
_symmetry.space_group_name_H-M   'P 1'
#
loop_
_entity.id
_entity.type
_entity.pdbx_description
1 polymer ?
#
loop_
_entity_poly.entity_id
_entity_poly.type
_entity_poly.pdbx_seq_one_letter_code
_entity_poly.pdbx_strand_id
1 'polypeptide(L)'
;MTGTATTSFPIFAGAAQEQDSLVVSVHDVAPATRTTSERLIQELARHGVRFCSLLVVPNYHQRGALMEDRQFVQWLRDLEAAGHEVVIHGYYHQRPRSESDSLRTKLITRGYTSNEGEFFDLDYDEAFRRITRAREEFTAAGLTPRGFIAPAWLLSREAERATADAEMEYTARLTTVRDLRTARTFKSRSLVYSVRSAWRRAASLAWNAALVRILADASLLRLGLHPPDVAHGEIWRQITRLLDQLSEQRTPTTYRDWIAEQRTGRSD
;
A
#
# COMPACT_ATOMS: atom_id res chain seq x y z
N MET A 1 0.54 -13.72 63.74
CA MET A 1 1.33 -13.07 62.68
C MET A 1 1.22 -13.91 61.42
N THR A 2 0.39 -13.49 60.46
CA THR A 2 0.42 -13.92 59.06
C THR A 2 -0.43 -12.92 58.28
N GLY A 3 0.22 -11.88 57.77
CA GLY A 3 -0.42 -10.87 56.91
C GLY A 3 -0.55 -11.42 55.50
N THR A 4 -1.78 -11.47 54.98
CA THR A 4 -2.06 -11.66 53.56
C THR A 4 -1.76 -10.36 52.82
N ALA A 5 -0.68 -10.36 52.04
CA ALA A 5 -0.35 -9.27 51.13
C ALA A 5 -1.22 -9.40 49.87
N THR A 6 -2.21 -8.52 49.76
CA THR A 6 -2.97 -8.32 48.53
C THR A 6 -2.11 -7.47 47.58
N THR A 7 -1.44 -8.11 46.63
CA THR A 7 -0.72 -7.41 45.57
C THR A 7 -1.73 -6.98 44.50
N SER A 8 -2.27 -5.78 44.66
CA SER A 8 -3.03 -5.11 43.61
C SER A 8 -2.08 -4.66 42.51
N PHE A 9 -2.20 -5.24 41.32
CA PHE A 9 -1.57 -4.71 40.11
C PHE A 9 -2.33 -3.46 39.67
N PRO A 10 -1.67 -2.34 39.33
CA PRO A 10 -2.37 -1.21 38.75
C PRO A 10 -2.78 -1.61 37.32
N ILE A 11 -4.09 -1.67 37.10
CA ILE A 11 -4.68 -1.61 35.77
C ILE A 11 -4.38 -0.18 35.28
N PHE A 12 -3.36 -0.02 34.44
CA PHE A 12 -3.27 1.16 33.60
C PHE A 12 -4.30 1.03 32.49
N ALA A 13 -5.57 1.29 32.83
CA ALA A 13 -6.59 1.69 31.88
C ALA A 13 -6.36 3.18 31.57
N GLY A 14 -5.22 3.47 30.95
CA GLY A 14 -5.15 4.64 30.09
C GLY A 14 -5.72 4.19 28.77
N ALA A 15 -6.95 4.61 28.44
CA ALA A 15 -7.38 4.62 27.04
C ALA A 15 -6.31 5.44 26.32
N ALA A 16 -5.38 4.77 25.63
CA ALA A 16 -4.49 5.44 24.70
C ALA A 16 -5.44 6.18 23.77
N GLN A 17 -5.41 7.51 23.82
CA GLN A 17 -6.11 8.33 22.86
C GLN A 17 -5.71 7.77 21.50
N GLU A 18 -6.65 7.15 20.76
CA GLU A 18 -6.37 6.51 19.48
C GLU A 18 -5.73 7.58 18.61
N GLN A 19 -4.41 7.55 18.50
CA GLN A 19 -3.72 8.45 17.59
C GLN A 19 -4.07 7.97 16.21
N ASP A 20 -4.62 8.89 15.43
CA ASP A 20 -4.78 8.74 13.99
C ASP A 20 -3.54 8.06 13.38
N SER A 21 -3.74 7.15 12.44
CA SER A 21 -2.64 6.37 11.89
C SER A 21 -2.12 6.93 10.57
N LEU A 22 -0.87 6.61 10.26
CA LEU A 22 -0.22 6.87 8.98
C LEU A 22 0.34 5.58 8.40
N VAL A 23 -0.06 5.25 7.17
CA VAL A 23 0.60 4.20 6.37
C VAL A 23 1.44 4.86 5.27
N VAL A 24 2.72 4.52 5.21
CA VAL A 24 3.59 4.84 4.08
C VAL A 24 3.76 3.59 3.22
N SER A 25 3.47 3.72 1.93
CA SER A 25 3.54 2.62 0.97
C SER A 25 4.41 2.96 -0.23
N VAL A 26 5.24 2.02 -0.64
CA VAL A 26 6.10 2.11 -1.84
C VAL A 26 5.52 1.20 -2.91
N HIS A 27 5.08 1.78 -4.02
CA HIS A 27 4.40 1.13 -5.13
C HIS A 27 5.42 0.65 -6.17
N ASP A 28 4.98 -0.21 -7.07
CA ASP A 28 5.77 -0.72 -8.21
C ASP A 28 7.13 -1.31 -7.83
N VAL A 29 7.23 -1.98 -6.67
CA VAL A 29 8.46 -2.65 -6.24
C VAL A 29 8.63 -3.93 -7.05
N ALA A 30 9.70 -4.01 -7.83
CA ALA A 30 9.95 -5.13 -8.73
C ALA A 30 11.46 -5.26 -9.00
N PRO A 31 11.96 -6.38 -9.57
CA PRO A 31 13.35 -6.50 -9.97
C PRO A 31 13.82 -5.31 -10.83
N ALA A 32 13.00 -4.90 -11.80
CA ALA A 32 13.30 -3.79 -12.71
C ALA A 32 13.36 -2.40 -12.03
N THR A 33 12.73 -2.23 -10.86
CA THR A 33 12.68 -0.95 -10.12
C THR A 33 13.46 -1.03 -8.80
N ARG A 34 14.17 -2.13 -8.53
CA ARG A 34 14.83 -2.42 -7.26
C ARG A 34 15.72 -1.27 -6.79
N THR A 35 16.67 -0.81 -7.61
CA THR A 35 17.63 0.23 -7.22
C THR A 35 16.96 1.53 -6.82
N THR A 36 15.92 1.96 -7.55
CA THR A 36 15.19 3.19 -7.24
C THR A 36 14.29 3.00 -6.02
N SER A 37 13.69 1.83 -5.86
CA SER A 37 12.88 1.47 -4.68
C SER A 37 13.74 1.45 -3.41
N GLU A 38 14.93 0.85 -3.48
CA GLU A 38 15.90 0.82 -2.39
C GLU A 38 16.33 2.23 -2.00
N ARG A 39 16.66 3.09 -2.97
CA ARG A 39 16.95 4.50 -2.70
C ARG A 39 15.78 5.19 -2.00
N LEU A 40 14.55 5.02 -2.48
CA LEU A 40 13.37 5.63 -1.87
C LEU A 40 13.17 5.15 -0.43
N ILE A 41 13.30 3.85 -0.17
CA ILE A 41 13.19 3.28 1.19
C ILE A 41 14.28 3.84 2.12
N GLN A 42 15.52 3.95 1.63
CA GLN A 42 16.62 4.54 2.39
C GLN A 42 16.37 6.02 2.73
N GLU A 43 15.88 6.81 1.78
CA GLU A 43 15.53 8.22 2.05
C GLU A 43 14.35 8.32 3.04
N LEU A 44 13.34 7.47 2.92
CA LEU A 44 12.24 7.40 3.89
C LEU A 44 12.74 7.09 5.31
N ALA A 45 13.67 6.15 5.45
CA ALA A 45 14.28 5.81 6.74
C ALA A 45 15.04 7.00 7.36
N ARG A 46 15.72 7.82 6.55
CA ARG A 46 16.38 9.06 7.01
C ARG A 46 15.39 10.10 7.53
N HIS A 47 14.14 10.04 7.09
CA HIS A 47 13.03 10.87 7.56
C HIS A 47 12.16 10.16 8.62
N GLY A 48 12.72 9.17 9.34
CA GLY A 48 12.06 8.53 10.48
C GLY A 48 11.00 7.47 10.13
N VAL A 49 10.79 7.16 8.85
CA VAL A 49 9.88 6.09 8.44
C VAL A 49 10.58 4.74 8.62
N ARG A 50 10.31 4.07 9.74
CA ARG A 50 10.98 2.82 10.14
C ARG A 50 10.59 1.61 9.28
N PHE A 51 9.35 1.57 8.81
CA PHE A 51 8.81 0.48 8.00
C PHE A 51 7.78 1.03 7.00
N CYS A 52 7.53 0.28 5.93
CA CYS A 52 6.62 0.63 4.85
C CYS A 52 5.85 -0.60 4.39
N SER A 53 4.69 -0.38 3.77
CA SER A 53 4.02 -1.39 2.94
C SER A 53 4.58 -1.35 1.53
N LEU A 54 5.31 -2.39 1.14
CA LEU A 54 5.96 -2.57 -0.15
C LEU A 54 5.00 -3.30 -1.08
N LEU A 55 4.53 -2.59 -2.10
CA LEU A 55 3.58 -3.10 -3.09
C LEU A 55 4.39 -3.69 -4.24
N VAL A 56 4.56 -5.01 -4.18
CA VAL A 56 5.47 -5.77 -5.03
C VAL A 56 4.74 -6.37 -6.22
N VAL A 57 5.34 -6.24 -7.40
CA VAL A 57 4.83 -6.82 -8.65
C VAL A 57 5.68 -8.03 -9.04
N PRO A 58 5.13 -9.26 -9.07
CA PRO A 58 5.88 -10.48 -9.35
C PRO A 58 6.64 -10.46 -10.69
N ASN A 59 6.02 -9.98 -11.76
CA ASN A 59 6.65 -9.95 -13.09
C ASN A 59 6.34 -8.63 -13.79
N TYR A 60 6.86 -7.54 -13.22
CA TYR A 60 6.61 -6.19 -13.68
C TYR A 60 6.91 -6.02 -15.16
N HIS A 61 5.88 -5.66 -15.91
CA HIS A 61 5.92 -5.49 -17.35
C HIS A 61 6.45 -6.69 -18.15
N GLN A 62 6.41 -7.90 -17.57
CA GLN A 62 7.01 -9.12 -18.13
C GLN A 62 8.53 -9.01 -18.31
N ARG A 63 9.20 -8.20 -17.48
CA ARG A 63 10.64 -7.89 -17.58
C ARG A 63 11.39 -8.29 -16.31
N GLY A 64 11.42 -9.59 -16.06
CA GLY A 64 12.13 -10.19 -14.94
C GLY A 64 11.15 -10.67 -13.88
N ALA A 65 10.95 -11.99 -13.83
CA ALA A 65 10.13 -12.60 -12.80
C ALA A 65 10.88 -12.61 -11.46
N LEU A 66 10.17 -12.29 -10.39
CA LEU A 66 10.68 -12.30 -9.02
C LEU A 66 11.38 -13.62 -8.68
N MET A 67 10.79 -14.75 -9.08
CA MET A 67 11.31 -16.08 -8.76
C MET A 67 12.65 -16.39 -9.45
N GLU A 68 13.02 -15.66 -10.49
CA GLU A 68 14.30 -15.82 -11.20
C GLU A 68 15.42 -14.95 -10.58
N ASP A 69 15.07 -13.95 -9.75
CA ASP A 69 16.02 -13.04 -9.12
C ASP A 69 16.17 -13.34 -7.62
N ARG A 70 17.12 -14.24 -7.31
CA ARG A 70 17.43 -14.63 -5.93
C ARG A 70 17.87 -13.46 -5.04
N GLN A 71 18.54 -12.45 -5.60
CA GLN A 71 19.00 -11.30 -4.81
C GLN A 71 17.84 -10.39 -4.45
N PHE A 72 16.90 -10.19 -5.38
CA PHE A 72 15.69 -9.44 -5.12
C PHE A 72 14.79 -10.13 -4.09
N VAL A 73 14.63 -11.46 -4.18
CA VAL A 73 13.89 -12.24 -3.17
C VAL A 73 14.54 -12.12 -1.80
N GLN A 74 15.87 -12.27 -1.70
CA GLN A 74 16.56 -12.11 -0.42
C GLN A 74 16.39 -10.69 0.14
N TRP A 75 16.50 -9.67 -0.71
CA TRP A 75 16.27 -8.28 -0.30
C TRP A 75 14.87 -8.03 0.24
N LEU A 76 13.82 -8.61 -0.37
CA LEU A 76 12.45 -8.53 0.15
C LEU A 76 12.29 -9.23 1.50
N ARG A 77 12.92 -10.41 1.68
CA ARG A 77 12.90 -11.13 2.96
C ARG A 77 13.59 -10.33 4.06
N ASP A 78 14.72 -9.71 3.76
CA ASP A 78 15.45 -8.88 4.73
C ASP A 78 14.62 -7.65 5.14
N LEU A 79 13.90 -7.04 4.19
CA LEU A 79 12.96 -5.96 4.48
C LEU A 79 11.77 -6.43 5.32
N GLU A 80 11.16 -7.58 5.00
CA GLU A 80 10.05 -8.14 5.78
C GLU A 80 10.49 -8.49 7.21
N ALA A 81 11.68 -9.07 7.37
CA ALA A 81 12.28 -9.34 8.67
C ALA A 81 12.60 -8.07 9.48
N ALA A 82 12.90 -6.95 8.80
CA ALA A 82 13.07 -5.64 9.41
C ALA A 82 11.74 -4.93 9.76
N GLY A 83 10.59 -5.57 9.49
CA GLY A 83 9.26 -5.07 9.84
C GLY A 83 8.52 -4.38 8.71
N HIS A 84 9.08 -4.31 7.51
CA HIS A 84 8.31 -3.90 6.33
C HIS A 84 7.19 -4.92 6.04
N GLU A 85 6.12 -4.46 5.42
CA GLU A 85 5.04 -5.32 4.96
C GLU A 85 5.20 -5.57 3.46
N VAL A 86 5.13 -6.83 3.01
CA VAL A 86 5.03 -7.16 1.59
C VAL A 86 3.56 -7.32 1.19
N VAL A 87 3.15 -6.61 0.14
CA VAL A 87 1.79 -6.58 -0.39
C VAL A 87 1.82 -6.92 -1.87
N ILE A 88 0.90 -7.77 -2.35
CA ILE A 88 0.82 -8.07 -3.78
C ILE A 88 0.22 -6.87 -4.52
N HIS A 89 0.88 -6.43 -5.60
CA HIS A 89 0.45 -5.28 -6.40
C HIS A 89 0.13 -5.63 -7.85
N GLY A 90 -0.78 -6.59 -8.04
CA GLY A 90 -1.07 -7.17 -9.35
C GLY A 90 -0.10 -8.30 -9.71
N TYR A 91 0.04 -8.59 -11.02
CA TYR A 91 0.98 -9.62 -11.48
C TYR A 91 1.95 -9.06 -12.52
N TYR A 92 1.42 -8.37 -13.54
CA TYR A 92 2.24 -7.77 -14.61
C TYR A 92 2.31 -6.24 -14.54
N HIS A 93 1.40 -5.58 -13.81
CA HIS A 93 1.22 -4.12 -13.83
C HIS A 93 0.91 -3.58 -15.25
N GLN A 94 0.26 -4.41 -16.07
CA GLN A 94 -0.12 -4.08 -17.45
C GLN A 94 -1.57 -4.45 -17.70
N ARG A 95 -2.33 -3.51 -18.28
CA ARG A 95 -3.60 -3.80 -18.93
C ARG A 95 -3.36 -4.01 -20.44
N PRO A 96 -3.62 -5.20 -21.01
CA PRO A 96 -3.65 -5.40 -22.45
C PRO A 96 -4.67 -4.45 -23.09
N ARG A 97 -4.35 -3.93 -24.29
CA ARG A 97 -5.26 -3.04 -25.03
C ARG A 97 -6.48 -3.84 -25.50
N SER A 98 -7.68 -3.31 -25.34
CA SER A 98 -8.88 -3.81 -26.02
C SER A 98 -9.38 -2.78 -27.04
N GLU A 99 -9.70 -3.24 -28.24
CA GLU A 99 -10.28 -2.40 -29.30
C GLU A 99 -11.71 -1.95 -28.98
N SER A 100 -12.41 -2.68 -28.10
CA SER A 100 -13.78 -2.40 -27.65
C SER A 100 -13.89 -1.36 -26.52
N ASP A 101 -12.79 -0.73 -26.09
CA ASP A 101 -12.80 0.20 -24.97
C ASP A 101 -13.69 1.43 -25.23
N SER A 102 -14.63 1.68 -24.33
CA SER A 102 -15.44 2.91 -24.31
C SER A 102 -14.57 4.16 -24.16
N LEU A 103 -15.05 5.33 -24.59
CA LEU A 103 -14.30 6.60 -24.46
C LEU A 103 -13.96 6.93 -22.99
N ARG A 104 -14.84 6.59 -22.05
CA ARG A 104 -14.62 6.75 -20.60
C ARG A 104 -13.52 5.82 -20.11
N THR A 105 -13.55 4.56 -20.54
CA THR A 105 -12.49 3.58 -20.27
C THR A 105 -11.16 4.09 -20.80
N LYS A 106 -11.11 4.59 -22.04
CA LYS A 106 -9.91 5.18 -22.65
C LYS A 106 -9.38 6.40 -21.87
N LEU A 107 -10.24 7.28 -21.36
CA LEU A 107 -9.81 8.43 -20.57
C LEU A 107 -9.16 8.01 -19.24
N ILE A 108 -9.75 7.02 -18.56
CA ILE A 108 -9.24 6.49 -17.28
C ILE A 108 -7.99 5.63 -17.49
N THR A 109 -8.02 4.69 -18.42
CA THR A 109 -6.90 3.80 -18.68
C THR A 109 -5.74 4.55 -19.32
N ARG A 110 -5.96 5.41 -20.32
CA ARG A 110 -4.86 6.08 -21.05
C ARG A 110 -4.44 7.40 -20.41
N GLY A 111 -5.39 8.19 -19.93
CA GLY A 111 -5.16 9.52 -19.38
C GLY A 111 -4.75 9.50 -17.91
N TYR A 112 -5.44 8.71 -17.08
CA TYR A 112 -5.21 8.66 -15.63
C TYR A 112 -4.17 7.61 -15.23
N THR A 113 -4.24 6.38 -15.77
CA THR A 113 -3.39 5.26 -15.34
C THR A 113 -2.33 4.81 -16.37
N SER A 114 -2.28 5.41 -17.56
CA SER A 114 -1.35 5.01 -18.63
C SER A 114 -1.36 3.50 -19.01
N ASN A 115 -2.49 2.83 -18.83
CA ASN A 115 -2.77 1.40 -19.01
C ASN A 115 -2.17 0.50 -17.92
N GLU A 116 -1.90 1.05 -16.74
CA GLU A 116 -1.39 0.29 -15.61
C GLU A 116 -2.53 -0.34 -14.77
N GLY A 117 -3.79 0.03 -15.01
CA GLY A 117 -4.96 -0.56 -14.32
C GLY A 117 -5.26 -2.02 -14.71
N GLU A 118 -4.35 -2.93 -14.39
CA GLU A 118 -4.38 -4.35 -14.76
C GLU A 118 -5.71 -5.02 -14.39
N PHE A 119 -6.27 -4.73 -13.21
CA PHE A 119 -7.49 -5.37 -12.66
C PHE A 119 -8.77 -4.54 -12.85
N PHE A 120 -8.72 -3.51 -13.70
CA PHE A 120 -9.89 -2.64 -13.91
C PHE A 120 -11.03 -3.35 -14.65
N ASP A 121 -10.70 -4.20 -15.63
CA ASP A 121 -11.67 -4.89 -16.50
C ASP A 121 -11.46 -6.41 -16.55
N LEU A 122 -10.65 -6.99 -15.65
CA LEU A 122 -10.50 -8.45 -15.59
C LEU A 122 -11.80 -9.08 -15.10
N ASP A 123 -12.16 -10.19 -15.74
CA ASP A 123 -13.15 -11.11 -15.20
C ASP A 123 -12.62 -11.80 -13.93
N TYR A 124 -13.54 -12.49 -13.26
CA TYR A 124 -13.23 -13.19 -12.01
C TYR A 124 -12.14 -14.26 -12.19
N ASP A 125 -12.23 -15.10 -13.22
CA ASP A 125 -11.35 -16.26 -13.38
C ASP A 125 -9.90 -15.85 -13.64
N GLU A 126 -9.68 -14.83 -14.47
CA GLU A 126 -8.34 -14.28 -14.72
C GLU A 126 -7.80 -13.53 -13.51
N ALA A 127 -8.64 -12.74 -12.82
CA ALA A 127 -8.23 -12.07 -11.59
C ALA A 127 -7.82 -13.10 -10.51
N PHE A 128 -8.64 -14.13 -10.28
CA PHE A 128 -8.40 -15.18 -9.30
C PHE A 128 -7.12 -15.95 -9.60
N ARG A 129 -6.92 -16.36 -10.85
CA ARG A 129 -5.70 -17.03 -11.30
C ARG A 129 -4.45 -16.20 -11.05
N ARG A 130 -4.45 -14.91 -11.43
CA ARG A 130 -3.28 -14.03 -11.26
C ARG A 130 -2.96 -13.77 -9.79
N ILE A 131 -3.97 -13.51 -8.97
CA ILE A 131 -3.80 -13.25 -7.53
C ILE A 131 -3.29 -14.50 -6.83
N THR A 132 -3.90 -15.66 -7.10
CA THR A 132 -3.49 -16.95 -6.53
C THR A 132 -2.05 -17.28 -6.91
N ARG A 133 -1.69 -17.12 -8.18
CA ARG A 133 -0.32 -17.34 -8.64
C ARG A 133 0.69 -16.40 -7.98
N ALA A 134 0.37 -15.11 -7.86
CA ALA A 134 1.24 -14.16 -7.15
C ALA A 134 1.46 -14.59 -5.69
N ARG A 135 0.38 -14.99 -5.00
CA ARG A 135 0.43 -15.46 -3.62
C ARG A 135 1.28 -16.72 -3.47
N GLU A 136 1.12 -17.70 -4.37
CA GLU A 136 1.90 -18.93 -4.39
C GLU A 136 3.40 -18.63 -4.59
N GLU A 137 3.74 -17.78 -5.56
CA GLU A 137 5.13 -17.39 -5.83
C GLU A 137 5.75 -16.68 -4.62
N PHE A 138 5.04 -15.75 -3.98
CA PHE A 138 5.54 -15.05 -2.80
C PHE A 138 5.70 -15.99 -1.60
N THR A 139 4.76 -16.91 -1.40
CA THR A 139 4.82 -17.92 -0.33
C THR A 139 5.99 -18.87 -0.55
N ALA A 140 6.20 -19.34 -1.79
CA ALA A 140 7.34 -20.16 -2.17
C ALA A 140 8.67 -19.39 -2.01
N ALA A 141 8.63 -18.07 -2.24
CA ALA A 141 9.71 -17.15 -1.94
C ALA A 141 9.84 -16.84 -0.44
N GLY A 142 9.11 -17.50 0.46
CA GLY A 142 9.24 -17.34 1.91
C GLY A 142 8.79 -15.97 2.44
N LEU A 143 7.95 -15.26 1.68
CA LEU A 143 7.32 -14.00 2.07
C LEU A 143 5.90 -14.25 2.60
N THR A 144 5.32 -13.29 3.31
CA THR A 144 3.99 -13.43 3.93
C THR A 144 2.95 -12.42 3.41
N PRO A 145 2.60 -12.44 2.11
CA PRO A 145 1.66 -11.46 1.54
C PRO A 145 0.24 -11.64 2.10
N ARG A 146 -0.18 -10.73 2.98
CA ARG A 146 -1.55 -10.72 3.54
C ARG A 146 -2.52 -9.86 2.73
N GLY A 147 -2.01 -8.88 2.01
CA GLY A 147 -2.81 -7.92 1.26
C GLY A 147 -2.62 -8.00 -0.24
N PHE A 148 -3.66 -7.56 -0.95
CA PHE A 148 -3.61 -7.31 -2.38
C PHE A 148 -4.13 -5.90 -2.69
N ILE A 149 -3.34 -5.09 -3.36
CA ILE A 149 -3.74 -3.76 -3.81
C ILE A 149 -3.63 -3.73 -5.33
N ALA A 150 -4.72 -3.47 -6.04
CA ALA A 150 -4.68 -3.41 -7.49
C ALA A 150 -3.82 -2.22 -8.00
N PRO A 151 -3.05 -2.41 -9.08
CA PRO A 151 -2.42 -1.32 -9.82
C PRO A 151 -3.36 -0.15 -10.08
N ALA A 152 -2.83 1.07 -9.88
CA ALA A 152 -3.58 2.32 -9.96
C ALA A 152 -4.84 2.40 -9.06
N TRP A 153 -4.92 1.57 -8.03
CA TRP A 153 -6.08 1.44 -7.13
C TRP A 153 -7.40 1.08 -7.82
N LEU A 154 -7.32 0.50 -9.02
CA LEU A 154 -8.47 0.15 -9.85
C LEU A 154 -8.75 -1.36 -9.76
N LEU A 155 -9.68 -1.71 -8.86
CA LEU A 155 -10.13 -3.08 -8.65
C LEU A 155 -11.60 -3.23 -9.07
N SER A 156 -11.90 -4.08 -10.06
CA SER A 156 -13.30 -4.38 -10.42
C SER A 156 -14.05 -5.09 -9.28
N ARG A 157 -15.38 -5.21 -9.37
CA ARG A 157 -16.16 -5.99 -8.38
C ARG A 157 -15.81 -7.47 -8.43
N GLU A 158 -15.68 -8.01 -9.65
CA GLU A 158 -15.29 -9.40 -9.86
C GLU A 158 -13.87 -9.67 -9.36
N ALA A 159 -12.93 -8.74 -9.61
CA ALA A 159 -11.58 -8.84 -9.09
C ALA A 159 -11.53 -8.72 -7.56
N GLU A 160 -12.38 -7.90 -6.93
CA GLU A 160 -12.48 -7.83 -5.47
C GLU A 160 -13.00 -9.14 -4.87
N ARG A 161 -14.00 -9.78 -5.50
CA ARG A 161 -14.46 -11.13 -5.10
C ARG A 161 -13.32 -12.14 -5.23
N ALA A 162 -12.64 -12.17 -6.38
CA ALA A 162 -11.48 -13.02 -6.61
C ALA A 162 -10.35 -12.77 -5.58
N THR A 163 -10.15 -11.53 -5.15
CA THR A 163 -9.17 -11.19 -4.12
C THR A 163 -9.50 -11.84 -2.77
N ALA A 164 -10.78 -11.82 -2.37
CA ALA A 164 -11.22 -12.47 -1.14
C ALA A 164 -11.12 -14.00 -1.25
N ASP A 165 -11.56 -14.58 -2.36
CA ASP A 165 -11.54 -16.03 -2.58
C ASP A 165 -10.10 -16.57 -2.70
N ALA A 166 -9.14 -15.74 -3.12
CA ALA A 166 -7.70 -16.05 -3.14
C ALA A 166 -7.04 -15.89 -1.74
N GLU A 167 -7.84 -15.81 -0.68
CA GLU A 167 -7.43 -15.74 0.72
C GLU A 167 -6.61 -14.49 1.11
N MET A 168 -6.75 -13.40 0.36
CA MET A 168 -6.20 -12.10 0.79
C MET A 168 -7.03 -11.51 1.92
N GLU A 169 -6.36 -10.91 2.90
CA GLU A 169 -7.02 -10.39 4.09
C GLU A 169 -7.62 -9.00 3.88
N TYR A 170 -7.06 -8.23 2.95
CA TYR A 170 -7.50 -6.86 2.69
C TYR A 170 -7.15 -6.38 1.28
N THR A 171 -7.80 -5.29 0.89
CA THR A 171 -7.43 -4.50 -0.28
C THR A 171 -7.57 -3.00 -0.02
N ALA A 172 -6.98 -2.18 -0.89
CA ALA A 172 -7.09 -0.73 -0.82
C ALA A 172 -7.39 -0.11 -2.19
N ARG A 173 -8.27 0.89 -2.17
CA ARG A 173 -8.55 1.80 -3.30
C ARG A 173 -7.93 3.16 -2.98
N LEU A 174 -8.09 4.15 -3.85
CA LEU A 174 -7.56 5.48 -3.59
C LEU A 174 -8.22 6.15 -2.37
N THR A 175 -9.49 5.83 -2.10
CA THR A 175 -10.34 6.46 -1.07
C THR A 175 -10.79 5.53 0.05
N THR A 176 -10.47 4.24 -0.02
CA THR A 176 -10.91 3.27 0.98
C THR A 176 -9.86 2.20 1.23
N VAL A 177 -9.91 1.63 2.43
CA VAL A 177 -9.29 0.35 2.77
C VAL A 177 -10.42 -0.62 3.11
N ARG A 178 -10.35 -1.86 2.63
CA ARG A 178 -11.39 -2.87 2.85
C ARG A 178 -10.78 -4.10 3.48
N ASP A 179 -11.29 -4.46 4.64
CA ASP A 179 -11.04 -5.75 5.27
C ASP A 179 -11.91 -6.80 4.58
N LEU A 180 -11.28 -7.75 3.90
CA LEU A 180 -11.97 -8.78 3.13
C LEU A 180 -12.50 -9.90 4.02
N ARG A 181 -11.94 -10.08 5.23
CA ARG A 181 -12.41 -11.08 6.20
C ARG A 181 -13.72 -10.67 6.86
N THR A 182 -13.86 -9.38 7.19
CA THR A 182 -15.06 -8.86 7.87
C THR A 182 -16.01 -8.11 6.95
N ALA A 183 -15.64 -7.97 5.66
CA ALA A 183 -16.33 -7.14 4.68
C ALA A 183 -16.52 -5.67 5.10
N ARG A 184 -15.75 -5.17 6.09
CA ARG A 184 -15.78 -3.77 6.53
C ARG A 184 -14.97 -2.90 5.57
N THR A 185 -15.50 -1.71 5.29
CA THR A 185 -14.83 -0.70 4.46
C THR A 185 -14.59 0.55 5.30
N PHE A 186 -13.34 0.98 5.33
CA PHE A 186 -12.89 2.18 6.02
C PHE A 186 -12.62 3.29 5.01
N LYS A 187 -13.12 4.50 5.29
CA LYS A 187 -12.79 5.68 4.49
C LYS A 187 -11.35 6.08 4.80
N SER A 188 -10.49 6.09 3.79
CA SER A 188 -9.10 6.52 3.92
C SER A 188 -8.54 6.90 2.57
N ARG A 189 -8.06 8.13 2.42
CA ARG A 189 -7.52 8.64 1.16
C ARG A 189 -6.00 8.51 1.14
N SER A 190 -5.45 8.05 0.01
CA SER A 190 -4.01 8.11 -0.24
C SER A 190 -3.61 9.45 -0.85
N LEU A 191 -2.62 10.10 -0.26
CA LEU A 191 -1.80 11.13 -0.90
C LEU A 191 -0.90 10.43 -1.91
N VAL A 192 -0.89 10.92 -3.15
CA VAL A 192 -0.16 10.32 -4.27
C VAL A 192 0.32 11.41 -5.21
N TYR A 193 1.41 11.17 -5.92
CA TYR A 193 2.02 12.14 -6.83
C TYR A 193 2.01 11.64 -8.27
N SER A 194 1.82 12.55 -9.21
CA SER A 194 1.99 12.27 -10.63
C SER A 194 3.17 13.07 -11.17
N VAL A 195 4.27 12.37 -11.46
CA VAL A 195 5.54 13.01 -11.85
C VAL A 195 5.80 13.04 -13.36
N ARG A 196 4.88 12.47 -14.15
CA ARG A 196 5.00 12.28 -15.61
C ARG A 196 5.10 13.57 -16.43
N SER A 197 4.71 14.73 -15.91
CA SER A 197 4.87 16.03 -16.58
C SER A 197 4.94 17.18 -15.57
N ALA A 198 5.48 18.33 -15.97
CA ALA A 198 5.63 19.49 -15.09
C ALA A 198 4.29 20.01 -14.54
N TRP A 199 3.26 20.11 -15.38
CA TRP A 199 1.94 20.55 -14.94
C TRP A 199 1.29 19.55 -13.97
N ARG A 200 1.53 18.24 -14.15
CA ARG A 200 1.04 17.19 -13.23
C ARG A 200 1.72 17.28 -11.87
N ARG A 201 3.02 17.57 -11.85
CA ARG A 201 3.76 17.82 -10.59
C ARG A 201 3.19 19.04 -9.87
N ALA A 202 3.01 20.16 -10.56
CA ALA A 202 2.41 21.37 -9.98
C ALA A 202 1.00 21.11 -9.43
N ALA A 203 0.15 20.42 -10.19
CA ALA A 203 -1.19 20.01 -9.75
C ALA A 203 -1.13 19.08 -8.53
N SER A 204 -0.23 18.10 -8.52
CA SER A 204 -0.06 17.17 -7.39
C SER A 204 0.37 17.91 -6.13
N LEU A 205 1.28 18.88 -6.23
CA LEU A 205 1.73 19.69 -5.09
C LEU A 205 0.58 20.50 -4.47
N ALA A 206 -0.19 21.21 -5.30
CA ALA A 206 -1.33 21.99 -4.83
C ALA A 206 -2.43 21.09 -4.23
N TRP A 207 -2.71 19.97 -4.89
CA TRP A 207 -3.74 19.02 -4.47
C TRP A 207 -3.40 18.35 -3.15
N ASN A 208 -2.17 17.84 -2.97
CA ASN A 208 -1.76 17.20 -1.72
C ASN A 208 -1.66 18.20 -0.55
N ALA A 209 -1.32 19.47 -0.82
CA ALA A 209 -1.35 20.53 0.20
C ALA A 209 -2.78 20.85 0.69
N ALA A 210 -3.79 20.73 -0.18
CA ALA A 210 -5.19 20.85 0.21
C ALA A 210 -5.69 19.58 0.90
N LEU A 211 -5.40 18.40 0.34
CA LEU A 211 -5.85 17.11 0.88
C LEU A 211 -5.39 16.86 2.31
N VAL A 212 -4.13 17.17 2.65
CA VAL A 212 -3.65 16.94 4.03
C VAL A 212 -4.48 17.74 5.05
N ARG A 213 -4.96 18.94 4.68
CA ARG A 213 -5.82 19.76 5.55
C ARG A 213 -7.23 19.19 5.63
N ILE A 214 -7.78 18.73 4.51
CA ILE A 214 -9.11 18.11 4.43
C ILE A 214 -9.15 16.81 5.24
N LEU A 215 -8.02 16.11 5.33
CA LEU A 215 -7.89 14.80 5.98
C LEU A 215 -7.25 14.89 7.37
N ALA A 216 -7.24 16.08 7.98
CA ALA A 216 -6.58 16.31 9.27
C ALA A 216 -7.10 15.38 10.38
N ASP A 217 -8.41 15.12 10.41
CA ASP A 217 -9.10 14.29 11.41
C ASP A 217 -9.40 12.86 10.90
N ALA A 218 -8.74 12.41 9.83
CA ALA A 218 -8.97 11.08 9.29
C ALA A 218 -8.25 10.02 10.15
N SER A 219 -8.98 9.01 10.65
CA SER A 219 -8.37 7.94 11.47
C SER A 219 -7.24 7.17 10.78
N LEU A 220 -7.22 7.14 9.44
CA LEU A 220 -6.11 6.62 8.64
C LEU A 220 -5.81 7.53 7.46
N LEU A 221 -4.63 8.14 7.47
CA LEU A 221 -4.03 8.79 6.31
C LEU A 221 -3.01 7.85 5.66
N ARG A 222 -2.90 7.92 4.33
CA ARG A 222 -1.97 7.07 3.58
C ARG A 222 -1.13 7.89 2.64
N LEU A 223 0.14 7.56 2.53
CA LEU A 223 1.08 8.15 1.59
C LEU A 223 1.56 7.04 0.65
N GLY A 224 1.14 7.12 -0.62
CA GLY A 224 1.51 6.18 -1.68
C GLY A 224 2.57 6.81 -2.57
N LEU A 225 3.79 6.28 -2.50
CA LEU A 225 4.95 6.78 -3.22
C LEU A 225 5.38 5.78 -4.29
N HIS A 226 5.88 6.28 -5.40
CA HIS A 226 6.45 5.46 -6.47
C HIS A 226 7.96 5.74 -6.56
N PRO A 227 8.77 4.79 -7.05
CA PRO A 227 10.22 4.96 -7.12
C PRO A 227 10.67 6.26 -7.80
N PRO A 228 10.05 6.72 -8.92
CA PRO A 228 10.46 7.97 -9.56
C PRO A 228 10.27 9.23 -8.71
N ASP A 229 9.40 9.23 -7.69
CA ASP A 229 9.06 10.43 -6.91
C ASP A 229 10.29 11.06 -6.24
N VAL A 230 11.22 10.22 -5.75
CA VAL A 230 12.46 10.65 -5.06
C VAL A 230 13.41 11.44 -5.98
N ALA A 231 13.28 11.32 -7.30
CA ALA A 231 14.12 12.02 -8.26
C ALA A 231 13.63 13.47 -8.54
N HIS A 232 12.43 13.84 -8.08
CA HIS A 232 11.84 15.16 -8.34
C HIS A 232 11.91 16.05 -7.11
N GLY A 233 12.87 16.99 -7.10
CA GLY A 233 13.19 17.80 -5.91
C GLY A 233 12.03 18.59 -5.29
N GLU A 234 11.13 19.18 -6.08
CA GLU A 234 9.92 19.83 -5.52
C GLU A 234 8.94 18.84 -4.88
N ILE A 235 8.78 17.66 -5.46
CA ILE A 235 7.90 16.61 -4.95
C ILE A 235 8.48 16.04 -3.66
N TRP A 236 9.74 15.66 -3.68
CA TRP A 236 10.43 15.11 -2.52
C TRP A 236 10.43 16.07 -1.33
N ARG A 237 10.68 17.37 -1.56
CA ARG A 237 10.59 18.40 -0.51
C ARG A 237 9.19 18.58 0.09
N GLN A 238 8.12 18.28 -0.66
CA GLN A 238 6.78 18.27 -0.07
C GLN A 238 6.54 16.99 0.72
N ILE A 239 6.94 15.84 0.17
CA ILE A 239 6.84 14.54 0.84
C ILE A 239 7.53 14.58 2.21
N THR A 240 8.77 15.03 2.28
CA THR A 240 9.53 15.02 3.54
C THR A 240 8.94 15.97 4.58
N ARG A 241 8.53 17.18 4.17
CA ARG A 241 7.81 18.11 5.08
C ARG A 241 6.50 17.52 5.60
N LEU A 242 5.76 16.78 4.76
CA LEU A 242 4.54 16.10 5.18
C LEU A 242 4.86 14.94 6.13
N LEU A 243 5.92 14.17 5.87
CA LEU A 243 6.36 13.10 6.77
C LEU A 243 6.73 13.64 8.15
N ASP A 244 7.55 14.70 8.20
CA ASP A 244 7.94 15.35 9.45
C ASP A 244 6.69 15.78 10.24
N GLN A 245 5.78 16.53 9.60
CA GLN A 245 4.53 16.99 10.23
C GLN A 245 3.62 15.84 10.70
N LEU A 246 3.43 14.81 9.85
CA LEU A 246 2.48 13.74 10.14
C LEU A 246 3.04 12.75 11.17
N SER A 247 4.36 12.57 11.23
CA SER A 247 5.00 11.69 12.22
C SER A 247 4.86 12.18 13.66
N GLU A 248 4.68 13.50 13.87
CA GLU A 248 4.41 14.08 15.18
C GLU A 248 2.94 13.89 15.62
N GLN A 249 2.03 13.72 14.66
CA GLN A 249 0.58 13.76 14.89
C GLN A 249 -0.07 12.38 14.80
N ARG A 250 0.60 11.43 14.12
CA ARG A 250 0.02 10.15 13.73
C ARG A 250 0.96 9.01 14.04
N THR A 251 0.39 7.90 14.48
CA THR A 251 1.16 6.66 14.70
C THR A 251 1.47 5.98 13.37
N PRO A 252 2.76 5.77 13.01
CA PRO A 252 3.12 5.01 11.83
C PRO A 252 2.74 3.52 11.97
N THR A 253 2.12 2.95 10.94
CA THR A 253 1.68 1.55 10.91
C THR A 253 1.77 0.98 9.48
N THR A 254 1.50 -0.31 9.32
CA THR A 254 1.34 -0.99 8.02
C THR A 254 -0.15 -1.23 7.74
N TYR A 255 -0.54 -1.60 6.52
CA TYR A 255 -1.94 -1.94 6.25
C TYR A 255 -2.36 -3.18 7.06
N ARG A 256 -1.53 -4.22 7.10
CA ARG A 256 -1.77 -5.45 7.89
C ARG A 256 -2.04 -5.13 9.34
N ASP A 257 -1.16 -4.36 9.97
CA ASP A 257 -1.22 -4.15 11.41
C ASP A 257 -2.39 -3.23 11.79
N TRP A 258 -2.60 -2.16 11.02
CA TRP A 258 -3.76 -1.28 11.21
C TRP A 258 -5.08 -2.06 11.09
N ILE A 259 -5.24 -2.91 10.06
CA ILE A 259 -6.46 -3.71 9.89
C ILE A 259 -6.62 -4.73 11.02
N ALA A 260 -5.53 -5.32 11.51
CA ALA A 260 -5.56 -6.21 12.66
C ALA A 260 -6.08 -5.47 13.92
N GLU A 261 -5.60 -4.26 14.18
CA GLU A 261 -6.09 -3.40 15.27
C GLU A 261 -7.59 -3.09 15.12
N GLN A 262 -8.06 -2.79 13.91
CA GLN A 262 -9.49 -2.53 13.65
C GLN A 262 -10.39 -3.75 13.91
N ARG A 263 -9.84 -4.96 13.87
CA ARG A 263 -10.54 -6.22 14.19
C ARG A 263 -10.58 -6.45 15.70
N THR A 264 -9.51 -6.13 16.43
CA THR A 264 -9.41 -6.35 17.88
C THR A 264 -10.08 -5.27 18.72
N GLY A 265 -10.08 -4.01 18.26
CA GLY A 265 -10.70 -2.86 18.94
C GLY A 265 -12.23 -2.89 19.03
N ARG A 266 -12.85 -4.05 18.77
CA ARG A 266 -14.30 -4.30 18.88
C ARG A 266 -14.58 -5.66 19.53
N SER A 267 -13.97 -5.90 20.69
CA SER A 267 -14.53 -6.83 21.66
C SER A 267 -15.51 -6.06 22.56
N ASP A 268 -16.58 -5.51 21.97
CA ASP A 268 -17.73 -4.92 22.66
C ASP A 268 -19.03 -5.36 21.97
#